data_AF-A0A8D2B2G2-F1
#
_entry.id   AF-A0A8D2B2G2-F1
#
_cell.length_a   1.000
_cell.length_b   1.000
_cell.length_c   1.000
_cell.angle_alpha   90.00
_cell.angle_beta   90.00
_cell.angle_gamma   90.00
#
_symmetry.space_group_name_H-M   'P 1'
#
loop_
_entity.id
_entity.type
_entity.pdbx_description
1 polymer ?
#
loop_
_entity_poly.entity_id
_entity_poly.type
_entity_poly.pdbx_seq_one_letter_code
_entity_poly.pdbx_strand_id
1 'polypeptide(L)'
;MGLELYLDLLSQPCRAVYIFAKKNSIPFQLHTVLFLEGQTCSKEFSQINSLQKVPVLKDGDFILTESSAILIYLSCKYQVADHWYPSDLQTRSRIHEYLGWHADNIRGTFGVTLWIQVLAPHIGTQVPEEKVKRNRTYMDRALQQLESKFLGDKAFLVGQQVTLADLMLLEELMQPVALGHDVFVGWPKLAAWRGRMEAFLGAELWQEAHNPIFNILEQMAKKTLPVPPPEFQTHMLLRISKIP
;
A
#
# COMPACT_ATOMS: atom_id res chain seq x y z
N MET A 1 24.18 -1.69 14.07
CA MET A 1 23.68 -0.91 12.93
C MET A 1 22.18 -0.74 13.12
N GLY A 2 21.62 0.42 12.79
CA GLY A 2 20.19 0.68 12.92
C GLY A 2 19.37 -0.02 11.83
N LEU A 3 18.07 -0.17 12.05
CA LEU A 3 17.11 -0.62 11.05
C LEU A 3 16.97 0.46 9.95
N GLU A 4 17.09 0.09 8.69
CA GLU A 4 16.91 0.96 7.54
C GLU A 4 15.64 0.54 6.77
N LEU A 5 14.79 1.50 6.39
CA LEU A 5 13.59 1.27 5.58
C LEU A 5 13.67 2.08 4.29
N TYR A 6 13.67 1.39 3.15
CA TYR A 6 13.71 1.98 1.82
C TYR A 6 12.29 2.04 1.25
N LEU A 7 11.71 3.24 1.20
CA LEU A 7 10.27 3.44 0.99
C LEU A 7 10.01 4.58 -0.01
N ASP A 8 8.84 4.50 -0.67
CA ASP A 8 8.19 5.64 -1.30
C ASP A 8 6.75 5.70 -0.80
N LEU A 9 6.36 6.79 -0.12
CA LEU A 9 5.00 6.93 0.44
C LEU A 9 3.90 7.11 -0.63
N LEU A 10 4.27 7.26 -1.91
CA LEU A 10 3.33 7.09 -3.03
C LEU A 10 2.82 5.64 -3.14
N SER A 11 3.63 4.67 -2.71
CA SER A 11 3.36 3.24 -2.74
C SER A 11 2.59 2.78 -1.50
N GLN A 12 1.45 2.12 -1.72
CA GLN A 12 0.57 1.59 -0.67
C GLN A 12 1.29 0.69 0.34
N PRO A 13 2.04 -0.36 -0.08
CA PRO A 13 2.75 -1.22 0.87
C PRO A 13 3.85 -0.47 1.65
N CYS A 14 4.40 0.62 1.11
CA CYS A 14 5.37 1.44 1.84
C CYS A 14 4.71 2.25 2.95
N ARG A 15 3.53 2.83 2.70
CA ARG A 15 2.75 3.51 3.73
C ARG A 15 2.37 2.56 4.86
N ALA A 16 1.98 1.33 4.55
CA ALA A 16 1.63 0.33 5.57
C ALA A 16 2.83 0.05 6.49
N VAL A 17 4.02 -0.19 5.93
CA VAL A 17 5.25 -0.40 6.70
C VAL A 17 5.62 0.85 7.52
N TYR A 18 5.53 2.04 6.91
CA TYR A 18 5.84 3.31 7.55
C TYR A 18 4.95 3.57 8.78
N ILE A 19 3.64 3.45 8.59
CA ILE A 19 2.63 3.65 9.63
C ILE A 19 2.86 2.66 10.75
N PHE A 20 3.08 1.39 10.45
CA PHE A 20 3.34 0.37 11.46
C PHE A 20 4.56 0.70 12.31
N ALA A 21 5.68 1.06 11.66
CA ALA A 21 6.91 1.38 12.36
C ALA A 21 6.76 2.63 13.24
N LYS A 22 6.17 3.70 12.71
CA LYS A 22 5.91 4.94 13.46
C LYS A 22 4.93 4.73 14.62
N LYS A 23 3.81 4.04 14.37
CA LYS A 23 2.75 3.83 15.36
C LYS A 23 3.23 3.03 16.57
N ASN A 24 4.17 2.12 16.35
CA ASN A 24 4.78 1.30 17.40
C ASN A 24 6.13 1.85 17.89
N SER A 25 6.47 3.10 17.54
CA SER A 25 7.70 3.77 17.96
C SER A 25 8.98 2.97 17.67
N ILE A 26 8.98 2.22 16.56
CA ILE A 26 10.15 1.45 16.12
C ILE A 26 11.19 2.45 15.57
N PRO A 27 12.45 2.44 16.07
CA PRO A 27 13.48 3.30 15.53
C PRO A 27 13.96 2.76 14.18
N PHE A 28 13.90 3.60 13.14
CA PHE A 28 14.42 3.29 11.82
C PHE A 28 14.99 4.52 11.14
N GLN A 29 15.93 4.30 10.23
CA GLN A 29 16.39 5.27 9.26
C GLN A 29 15.54 5.16 7.99
N LEU A 30 14.86 6.23 7.62
CA LEU A 30 14.10 6.29 6.37
C LEU A 30 15.04 6.62 5.20
N HIS A 31 15.04 5.76 4.19
CA HIS A 31 15.66 6.01 2.89
C HIS A 31 14.55 6.18 1.86
N THR A 32 14.31 7.41 1.44
CA THR A 32 13.32 7.69 0.39
C THR A 32 13.85 7.22 -0.96
N VAL A 33 13.08 6.39 -1.67
CA VAL A 33 13.41 5.89 -3.01
C VAL A 33 12.35 6.39 -3.98
N LEU A 34 12.63 7.50 -4.67
CA LEU A 34 11.63 8.20 -5.49
C LEU A 34 11.26 7.37 -6.73
N PHE A 35 10.07 6.77 -6.69
CA PHE A 35 9.53 5.90 -7.74
C PHE A 35 9.40 6.66 -9.06
N LEU A 36 8.85 7.87 -9.06
CA LEU A 36 8.62 8.64 -10.28
C LEU A 36 9.92 9.07 -10.99
N GLU A 37 11.02 9.17 -10.24
CA GLU A 37 12.36 9.42 -10.79
C GLU A 37 13.07 8.14 -11.26
N GLY A 38 12.42 6.97 -11.13
CA GLY A 38 12.97 5.68 -11.53
C GLY A 38 14.07 5.16 -10.60
N GLN A 39 14.19 5.67 -9.36
CA GLN A 39 15.27 5.28 -8.44
C GLN A 39 15.24 3.79 -8.08
N THR A 40 14.08 3.13 -8.17
CA THR A 40 13.96 1.68 -8.00
C THR A 40 14.73 0.88 -9.04
N CYS A 41 15.02 1.46 -10.21
CA CYS A 41 15.77 0.83 -11.29
C CYS A 41 17.25 1.26 -11.32
N SER A 42 17.67 2.13 -10.40
CA SER A 42 19.08 2.56 -10.29
C SER A 42 20.01 1.37 -9.99
N LYS A 43 21.29 1.50 -10.37
CA LYS A 43 22.29 0.45 -10.09
C LYS A 43 22.50 0.31 -8.58
N GLU A 44 22.51 1.42 -7.88
CA GLU A 44 22.66 1.54 -6.43
C GLU A 44 21.52 0.80 -5.72
N PHE A 45 20.26 1.05 -6.10
CA PHE A 45 19.13 0.35 -5.49
C PHE A 45 19.05 -1.12 -5.91
N SER A 46 19.43 -1.46 -7.14
CA SER A 46 19.45 -2.85 -7.61
C SER A 46 20.47 -3.72 -6.85
N GLN A 47 21.51 -3.12 -6.28
CA GLN A 47 22.43 -3.82 -5.37
C GLN A 47 21.80 -4.13 -4.00
N ILE A 48 20.81 -3.33 -3.57
CA ILE A 48 20.07 -3.54 -2.33
C ILE A 48 18.95 -4.56 -2.55
N ASN A 49 18.17 -4.39 -3.62
CA ASN A 49 17.10 -5.30 -3.99
C ASN A 49 17.07 -5.52 -5.50
N SER A 50 17.50 -6.71 -5.92
CA SER A 50 17.52 -7.13 -7.32
C SER A 50 16.13 -7.19 -7.97
N LEU A 51 15.05 -7.25 -7.18
CA LEU A 51 13.68 -7.19 -7.67
C LEU A 51 13.23 -5.78 -8.05
N GLN A 52 14.02 -4.74 -7.75
CA GLN A 52 13.74 -3.34 -8.09
C GLN A 52 12.37 -2.86 -7.59
N LYS A 53 12.03 -3.23 -6.34
CA LYS A 53 10.76 -2.89 -5.70
C LYS A 53 10.96 -2.31 -4.31
N VAL A 54 10.03 -1.46 -3.91
CA VAL A 54 9.83 -0.99 -2.52
C VAL A 54 8.52 -1.55 -1.96
N PRO A 55 8.38 -1.75 -0.64
CA PRO A 55 9.35 -1.46 0.42
C PRO A 55 10.50 -2.47 0.52
N VAL A 56 11.63 -2.05 1.09
CA VAL A 56 12.74 -2.93 1.50
C VAL A 56 13.13 -2.59 2.94
N LEU A 57 13.32 -3.62 3.76
CA LEU A 57 13.89 -3.53 5.09
C LEU A 57 15.33 -4.03 5.05
N LYS A 58 16.25 -3.30 5.68
CA LYS A 58 17.63 -3.74 5.91
C LYS A 58 17.96 -3.62 7.39
N ASP A 59 18.44 -4.71 7.96
CA ASP A 59 18.71 -4.86 9.39
C ASP A 59 20.09 -5.49 9.58
N GLY A 60 21.12 -4.63 9.61
CA GLY A 60 22.50 -5.06 9.39
C GLY A 60 22.68 -5.60 7.98
N ASP A 61 23.16 -6.85 7.86
CA ASP A 61 23.35 -7.52 6.57
C ASP A 61 22.08 -8.26 6.09
N PHE A 62 21.04 -8.33 6.93
CA PHE A 62 19.79 -9.00 6.57
C PHE A 62 18.88 -8.05 5.78
N ILE A 63 18.57 -8.41 4.53
CA ILE A 63 17.66 -7.67 3.66
C ILE A 63 16.37 -8.47 3.49
N LEU A 64 15.23 -7.81 3.71
CA LEU A 64 13.90 -8.40 3.60
C LEU A 64 13.00 -7.52 2.71
N THR A 65 12.28 -8.16 1.82
CA THR A 65 11.29 -7.53 0.93
C THR A 65 9.89 -8.03 1.26
N GLU A 66 8.88 -7.54 0.55
CA GLU A 66 7.46 -7.81 0.76
C GLU A 66 6.92 -7.22 2.07
N SER A 67 5.98 -6.27 1.95
CA SER A 67 5.41 -5.56 3.09
C SER A 67 4.81 -6.49 4.16
N SER A 68 4.15 -7.58 3.77
CA SER A 68 3.61 -8.55 4.72
C SER A 68 4.71 -9.22 5.56
N ALA A 69 5.80 -9.63 4.92
CA ALA A 69 6.94 -10.24 5.61
C ALA A 69 7.66 -9.21 6.49
N ILE A 70 7.86 -7.99 5.99
CA ILE A 70 8.45 -6.87 6.74
C ILE A 70 7.62 -6.55 7.99
N LEU A 71 6.30 -6.41 7.86
CA LEU A 71 5.40 -6.13 8.98
C LEU A 71 5.44 -7.25 10.04
N ILE A 72 5.39 -8.51 9.61
CA ILE A 72 5.51 -9.66 10.52
C ILE A 72 6.88 -9.64 11.23
N TYR A 73 7.97 -9.46 10.48
CA TYR A 73 9.33 -9.36 11.04
C TYR A 73 9.43 -8.27 12.11
N LEU A 74 8.96 -7.06 11.79
CA LEU A 74 8.98 -5.94 12.72
C LEU A 74 8.12 -6.22 13.96
N SER A 75 6.94 -6.84 13.78
CA SER A 75 6.07 -7.21 14.90
C SER A 75 6.76 -8.18 15.88
N CYS A 76 7.46 -9.18 15.34
CA CYS A 76 8.16 -10.19 16.14
C CYS A 76 9.43 -9.61 16.78
N LYS A 77 10.26 -8.88 16.02
CA LYS A 77 11.54 -8.35 16.49
C LYS A 77 11.36 -7.33 17.62
N TYR A 78 10.40 -6.44 17.47
CA TYR A 78 10.20 -5.32 18.40
C TYR A 78 9.14 -5.59 19.48
N GLN A 79 8.54 -6.79 19.50
CA GLN A 79 7.56 -7.20 20.51
C GLN A 79 6.45 -6.15 20.70
N VAL A 80 5.87 -5.70 19.59
CA VAL A 80 4.79 -4.72 19.60
C VAL A 80 3.53 -5.31 20.26
N ALA A 81 2.51 -4.48 20.49
CA ALA A 81 1.25 -4.93 21.06
C ALA A 81 0.66 -6.15 20.30
N ASP A 82 0.28 -7.20 21.04
CA ASP A 82 -0.08 -8.52 20.48
C ASP A 82 -1.22 -8.45 19.45
N HIS A 83 -2.14 -7.47 19.58
CA HIS A 83 -3.26 -7.30 18.64
C HIS A 83 -2.81 -7.16 17.17
N TRP A 84 -1.63 -6.60 16.91
CA TRP A 84 -1.14 -6.47 15.53
C TRP A 84 -0.96 -7.81 14.84
N TYR A 85 -0.33 -8.76 15.52
CA TYR A 85 0.00 -10.09 15.01
C TYR A 85 -0.09 -11.16 16.12
N PRO A 86 -1.31 -11.50 16.57
CA PRO A 86 -1.52 -12.30 17.77
C PRO A 86 -0.87 -13.68 17.70
N SER A 87 -0.46 -14.21 18.85
CA SER A 87 0.08 -15.57 18.98
C SER A 87 -0.95 -16.68 18.90
N ASP A 88 -2.23 -16.37 19.13
CA ASP A 88 -3.33 -17.32 18.98
C ASP A 88 -3.37 -17.90 17.56
N LEU A 89 -3.40 -19.24 17.49
CA LEU A 89 -3.30 -19.98 16.23
C LEU A 89 -4.41 -19.58 15.25
N GLN A 90 -5.66 -19.55 15.71
CA GLN A 90 -6.80 -19.30 14.84
C GLN A 90 -6.80 -17.85 14.34
N THR A 91 -6.57 -16.89 15.23
CA THR A 91 -6.49 -15.46 14.91
C THR A 91 -5.35 -15.18 13.93
N ARG A 92 -4.17 -15.74 14.18
CA ARG A 92 -3.03 -15.64 13.27
C ARG A 92 -3.32 -16.24 11.89
N SER A 93 -3.98 -17.41 11.85
CA SER A 93 -4.42 -18.03 10.60
C SER A 93 -5.40 -17.15 9.83
N ARG A 94 -6.28 -16.39 10.50
CA ARG A 94 -7.17 -15.42 9.84
C ARG A 94 -6.42 -14.23 9.25
N ILE A 95 -5.38 -13.73 9.92
CA ILE A 95 -4.49 -12.72 9.33
C ILE A 95 -3.84 -13.28 8.05
N HIS A 96 -3.29 -14.49 8.11
CA HIS A 96 -2.67 -15.11 6.94
C HIS A 96 -3.67 -15.40 5.80
N GLU A 97 -4.88 -15.87 6.12
CA GLU A 97 -5.98 -16.04 5.17
C GLU A 97 -6.26 -14.72 4.44
N TYR A 98 -6.39 -13.63 5.19
CA TYR A 98 -6.59 -12.31 4.61
C TYR A 98 -5.39 -11.83 3.79
N LEU A 99 -4.16 -11.94 4.29
CA LEU A 99 -2.98 -11.45 3.56
C LEU A 99 -2.77 -12.19 2.24
N GLY A 100 -3.06 -13.50 2.19
CA GLY A 100 -3.07 -14.28 0.95
C GLY A 100 -4.14 -13.79 -0.01
N TRP A 101 -5.39 -13.68 0.44
CA TRP A 101 -6.48 -13.18 -0.38
C TRP A 101 -6.26 -11.73 -0.87
N HIS A 102 -5.71 -10.87 -0.01
CA HIS A 102 -5.35 -9.49 -0.29
C HIS A 102 -4.34 -9.41 -1.45
N ALA A 103 -3.32 -10.27 -1.44
CA ALA A 103 -2.32 -10.32 -2.51
C ALA A 103 -2.94 -10.64 -3.88
N ASP A 104 -3.99 -11.46 -3.91
CA ASP A 104 -4.65 -11.88 -5.14
C ASP A 104 -5.73 -10.91 -5.64
N ASN A 105 -6.45 -10.24 -4.73
CA ASN A 105 -7.70 -9.54 -5.06
C ASN A 105 -7.59 -8.02 -4.88
N ILE A 106 -6.79 -7.56 -3.92
CA ILE A 106 -6.62 -6.13 -3.61
C ILE A 106 -5.36 -5.59 -4.27
N ARG A 107 -4.22 -6.24 -4.01
CA ARG A 107 -2.92 -5.78 -4.48
C ARG A 107 -2.86 -5.82 -6.01
N GLY A 108 -2.58 -4.67 -6.60
CA GLY A 108 -2.52 -4.53 -8.06
C GLY A 108 -3.86 -4.31 -8.75
N THR A 109 -4.98 -4.35 -8.01
CA THR A 109 -6.32 -3.93 -8.46
C THR A 109 -6.58 -2.47 -8.11
N PHE A 110 -6.48 -2.09 -6.84
CA PHE A 110 -6.83 -0.74 -6.37
C PHE A 110 -5.80 0.32 -6.76
N GLY A 111 -4.54 -0.08 -6.92
CA GLY A 111 -3.48 0.78 -7.43
C GLY A 111 -3.63 1.20 -8.89
N VAL A 112 -4.47 0.52 -9.68
CA VAL A 112 -4.65 0.80 -11.12
C VAL A 112 -5.22 2.20 -11.33
N THR A 113 -5.99 2.76 -10.40
CA THR A 113 -6.49 4.13 -10.49
C THR A 113 -5.37 5.16 -10.66
N LEU A 114 -4.23 4.99 -9.97
CA LEU A 114 -3.07 5.87 -10.14
C LEU A 114 -2.48 5.76 -11.56
N TRP A 115 -2.46 4.55 -12.12
CA TRP A 115 -1.98 4.33 -13.49
C TRP A 115 -2.90 4.97 -14.52
N ILE A 116 -4.22 4.85 -14.34
CA ILE A 116 -5.22 5.41 -15.24
C ILE A 116 -5.16 6.94 -15.25
N GLN A 117 -5.17 7.56 -14.07
CA GLN A 117 -5.35 9.00 -13.96
C GLN A 117 -4.05 9.80 -14.02
N VAL A 118 -2.93 9.25 -13.56
CA VAL A 118 -1.67 9.99 -13.40
C VAL A 118 -0.56 9.42 -14.26
N LEU A 119 -0.17 8.16 -14.02
CA LEU A 119 1.10 7.65 -14.55
C LEU A 119 1.08 7.42 -16.06
N ALA A 120 0.00 6.86 -16.60
CA ALA A 120 -0.12 6.67 -18.04
C ALA A 120 -0.18 8.02 -18.79
N PRO A 121 -1.05 8.98 -18.41
CA PRO A 121 -1.06 10.30 -19.05
C PRO A 121 0.27 11.05 -18.92
N HIS A 122 0.98 10.90 -17.80
CA HIS A 122 2.27 11.56 -17.56
C HIS A 122 3.35 11.14 -18.57
N ILE A 123 3.31 9.91 -19.06
CA ILE A 123 4.20 9.42 -20.13
C ILE A 123 3.56 9.47 -21.53
N GLY A 124 2.45 10.19 -21.69
CA GLY A 124 1.79 10.39 -22.98
C GLY A 124 1.01 9.17 -23.49
N THR A 125 0.60 8.26 -22.60
CA THR A 125 -0.24 7.11 -22.95
C THR A 125 -1.56 7.11 -22.18
N GLN A 126 -2.45 6.18 -22.49
CA GLN A 126 -3.73 6.01 -21.81
C GLN A 126 -4.01 4.53 -21.58
N VAL A 127 -4.69 4.23 -20.47
CA VAL A 127 -5.22 2.89 -20.22
C VAL A 127 -6.51 2.74 -21.05
N PRO A 128 -6.66 1.69 -21.88
CA PRO A 128 -7.89 1.48 -22.65
C PRO A 128 -9.15 1.43 -21.76
N GLU A 129 -10.22 2.09 -22.21
CA GLU A 129 -11.47 2.23 -21.44
C GLU A 129 -12.07 0.88 -20.99
N GLU A 130 -11.98 -0.16 -21.82
CA GLU A 130 -12.44 -1.51 -21.46
C GLU A 130 -11.67 -2.08 -20.25
N LYS A 131 -10.38 -1.77 -20.11
CA LYS A 131 -9.58 -2.17 -18.95
C LYS A 131 -9.95 -1.36 -17.70
N VAL A 132 -10.27 -0.07 -17.88
CA VAL A 132 -10.75 0.80 -16.80
C VAL A 132 -12.06 0.26 -16.22
N LYS A 133 -13.04 -0.04 -17.09
CA LYS A 133 -14.33 -0.65 -16.69
C LYS A 133 -14.14 -2.00 -16.01
N ARG A 134 -13.30 -2.87 -16.59
CA ARG A 134 -13.01 -4.18 -15.99
C ARG A 134 -12.36 -4.07 -14.61
N ASN A 135 -11.41 -3.16 -14.44
CA ASN A 135 -10.80 -2.91 -13.13
C ASN A 135 -11.83 -2.42 -12.10
N ARG A 136 -12.78 -1.57 -12.51
CA ARG A 136 -13.90 -1.16 -11.65
C ARG A 136 -14.73 -2.36 -11.19
N THR A 137 -15.11 -3.26 -12.10
CA THR A 137 -15.83 -4.49 -11.73
C THR A 137 -15.03 -5.36 -10.74
N TYR A 138 -13.71 -5.42 -10.88
CA TYR A 138 -12.86 -6.14 -9.92
C TYR A 138 -12.79 -5.47 -8.55
N MET A 139 -12.70 -4.13 -8.51
CA MET A 139 -12.79 -3.38 -7.25
C MET A 139 -14.13 -3.63 -6.55
N ASP A 140 -15.25 -3.52 -7.26
CA ASP A 140 -16.60 -3.70 -6.71
C ASP A 140 -16.77 -5.12 -6.13
N ARG A 141 -16.31 -6.13 -6.85
CA ARG A 141 -16.31 -7.52 -6.37
C ARG A 141 -15.45 -7.68 -5.12
N ALA A 142 -14.26 -7.08 -5.08
CA ALA A 142 -13.38 -7.16 -3.93
C ALA A 142 -13.96 -6.45 -2.71
N LEU A 143 -14.60 -5.27 -2.87
CA LEU A 143 -15.31 -4.55 -1.81
C LEU A 143 -16.48 -5.39 -1.25
N GLN A 144 -17.24 -6.05 -2.13
CA GLN A 144 -18.30 -6.96 -1.72
C GLN A 144 -17.76 -8.13 -0.88
N GLN A 145 -16.67 -8.75 -1.30
CA GLN A 145 -16.03 -9.83 -0.57
C GLN A 145 -15.42 -9.36 0.75
N LEU A 146 -14.82 -8.18 0.78
CA LEU A 146 -14.32 -7.55 2.00
C LEU A 146 -15.44 -7.39 3.02
N GLU A 147 -16.56 -6.76 2.64
CA GLU A 147 -17.65 -6.51 3.58
C GLU A 147 -18.35 -7.81 4.01
N SER A 148 -18.61 -8.74 3.09
CA SER A 148 -19.39 -9.95 3.39
C SER A 148 -18.59 -11.07 4.09
N LYS A 149 -17.33 -11.31 3.70
CA LYS A 149 -16.51 -12.42 4.21
C LYS A 149 -15.55 -11.97 5.31
N PHE A 150 -14.87 -10.85 5.14
CA PHE A 150 -13.81 -10.45 6.06
C PHE A 150 -14.31 -9.53 7.17
N LEU A 151 -14.99 -8.42 6.87
CA LEU A 151 -15.49 -7.52 7.89
C LEU A 151 -16.74 -8.10 8.59
N GLY A 152 -17.80 -8.39 7.84
CA GLY A 152 -19.06 -8.88 8.39
C GLY A 152 -19.66 -7.87 9.37
N ASP A 153 -19.90 -8.29 10.60
CA ASP A 153 -20.35 -7.43 11.72
C ASP A 153 -19.24 -7.14 12.74
N LYS A 154 -17.99 -7.49 12.41
CA LYS A 154 -16.83 -7.25 13.29
C LYS A 154 -16.39 -5.78 13.21
N ALA A 155 -15.67 -5.34 14.24
CA ALA A 155 -15.06 -4.01 14.24
C ALA A 155 -13.91 -3.91 13.21
N PHE A 156 -13.13 -4.97 13.06
CA PHE A 156 -11.96 -5.08 12.19
C PHE A 156 -11.97 -6.41 11.41
N LEU A 157 -11.09 -6.56 10.41
CA LEU A 157 -11.12 -7.70 9.48
C LEU A 157 -10.98 -9.06 10.18
N VAL A 158 -10.18 -9.12 11.24
CA VAL A 158 -9.86 -10.38 11.94
C VAL A 158 -10.48 -10.46 13.33
N GLY A 159 -11.14 -9.40 13.82
CA GLY A 159 -11.70 -9.42 15.16
C GLY A 159 -12.14 -8.05 15.67
N GLN A 160 -11.88 -7.83 16.96
CA GLN A 160 -12.28 -6.61 17.67
C GLN A 160 -11.18 -5.55 17.76
N GLN A 161 -9.96 -5.87 17.36
CA GLN A 161 -8.82 -4.96 17.38
C GLN A 161 -8.16 -4.88 16.00
N VAL A 162 -7.47 -3.77 15.77
CA VAL A 162 -6.66 -3.55 14.56
C VAL A 162 -5.60 -4.64 14.44
N THR A 163 -5.38 -5.13 13.22
CA THR A 163 -4.30 -6.08 12.93
C THR A 163 -3.48 -5.63 11.72
N LEU A 164 -2.42 -6.36 11.38
CA LEU A 164 -1.69 -6.14 10.13
C LEU A 164 -2.61 -6.23 8.89
N ALA A 165 -3.68 -7.02 8.95
CA ALA A 165 -4.67 -7.15 7.87
C ALA A 165 -5.36 -5.82 7.57
N ASP A 166 -5.82 -5.12 8.61
CA ASP A 166 -6.53 -3.85 8.48
C ASP A 166 -5.63 -2.76 7.91
N LEU A 167 -4.38 -2.71 8.38
CA LEU A 167 -3.41 -1.74 7.88
C LEU A 167 -3.08 -1.96 6.40
N MET A 168 -2.86 -3.21 5.99
CA MET A 168 -2.62 -3.55 4.59
C MET A 168 -3.83 -3.19 3.70
N LEU A 169 -5.06 -3.44 4.18
CA LEU A 169 -6.26 -3.06 3.44
C LEU A 169 -6.36 -1.55 3.26
N LEU A 170 -6.22 -0.81 4.35
CA LEU A 170 -6.47 0.62 4.39
C LEU A 170 -5.62 1.34 3.36
N GLU A 171 -4.33 1.04 3.34
CA GLU A 171 -3.38 1.72 2.45
C GLU A 171 -3.65 1.44 0.97
N GLU A 172 -4.17 0.25 0.62
CA GLU A 172 -4.60 -0.05 -0.74
C GLU A 172 -5.88 0.70 -1.12
N LEU A 173 -6.86 0.78 -0.22
CA LEU A 173 -8.12 1.52 -0.45
C LEU A 173 -7.92 3.04 -0.51
N MET A 174 -6.91 3.57 0.20
CA MET A 174 -6.62 5.00 0.18
C MET A 174 -6.07 5.49 -1.15
N GLN A 175 -5.52 4.59 -1.99
CA GLN A 175 -5.01 4.96 -3.31
C GLN A 175 -6.11 5.53 -4.23
N PRO A 176 -7.23 4.83 -4.51
CA PRO A 176 -8.32 5.41 -5.30
C PRO A 176 -9.01 6.59 -4.61
N VAL A 177 -9.13 6.60 -3.27
CA VAL A 177 -9.73 7.73 -2.54
C VAL A 177 -8.96 9.02 -2.78
N ALA A 178 -7.64 8.97 -2.69
CA ALA A 178 -6.77 10.12 -2.97
C ALA A 178 -6.87 10.62 -4.42
N LEU A 179 -7.40 9.79 -5.31
CA LEU A 179 -7.59 10.07 -6.74
C LEU A 179 -9.06 10.39 -7.07
N GLY A 180 -9.82 10.84 -6.07
CA GLY A 180 -11.21 11.27 -6.22
C GLY A 180 -12.22 10.13 -6.41
N HIS A 181 -11.81 8.88 -6.26
CA HIS A 181 -12.70 7.72 -6.30
C HIS A 181 -12.93 7.19 -4.88
N ASP A 182 -13.96 7.71 -4.22
CA ASP A 182 -14.33 7.28 -2.87
C ASP A 182 -14.98 5.89 -2.89
N VAL A 183 -14.15 4.86 -2.66
CA VAL A 183 -14.56 3.45 -2.62
C VAL A 183 -15.44 3.08 -1.42
N PHE A 184 -15.66 4.01 -0.48
CA PHE A 184 -16.50 3.78 0.69
C PHE A 184 -17.96 4.20 0.47
N VAL A 185 -18.25 4.93 -0.61
CA VAL A 185 -19.62 5.30 -0.98
C VAL A 185 -20.42 4.04 -1.31
N GLY A 186 -21.57 3.87 -0.65
CA GLY A 186 -22.41 2.68 -0.77
C GLY A 186 -22.02 1.50 0.14
N TRP A 187 -20.92 1.63 0.90
CA TRP A 187 -20.40 0.59 1.81
C TRP A 187 -20.31 1.10 3.25
N PRO A 188 -21.45 1.28 3.95
CA PRO A 188 -21.47 1.94 5.26
C PRO A 188 -20.65 1.21 6.33
N LYS A 189 -20.51 -0.12 6.24
CA LYS A 189 -19.67 -0.87 7.21
C LYS A 189 -18.19 -0.65 6.95
N LEU A 190 -17.77 -0.62 5.67
CA LEU A 190 -16.40 -0.27 5.30
C LEU A 190 -16.08 1.19 5.65
N ALA A 191 -17.01 2.12 5.44
CA ALA A 191 -16.84 3.52 5.86
C ALA A 191 -16.65 3.65 7.37
N ALA A 192 -17.46 2.93 8.16
CA ALA A 192 -17.31 2.89 9.62
C ALA A 192 -15.99 2.23 10.06
N TRP A 193 -15.56 1.17 9.37
CA TRP A 193 -14.26 0.53 9.60
C TRP A 193 -13.10 1.48 9.32
N ARG A 194 -13.14 2.23 8.21
CA ARG A 194 -12.16 3.27 7.90
C ARG A 194 -12.09 4.31 9.01
N GLY A 195 -13.24 4.81 9.49
CA GLY A 195 -13.27 5.78 10.59
C GLY A 195 -12.62 5.25 11.87
N ARG A 196 -12.80 3.96 12.20
CA ARG A 196 -12.10 3.31 13.32
C ARG A 196 -10.59 3.23 13.08
N MET A 197 -10.15 2.93 11.87
CA MET A 197 -8.73 2.92 11.51
C MET A 197 -8.10 4.30 11.61
N GLU A 198 -8.72 5.34 11.05
CA GLU A 198 -8.23 6.72 11.12
C GLU A 198 -8.13 7.20 12.58
N ALA A 199 -9.16 6.91 13.39
CA ALA A 199 -9.14 7.22 14.83
C ALA A 199 -8.02 6.47 15.57
N PHE A 200 -7.80 5.20 15.25
CA PHE A 200 -6.73 4.41 15.85
C PHE A 200 -5.35 4.94 15.47
N LEU A 201 -5.12 5.30 14.21
CA LEU A 201 -3.83 5.79 13.72
C LEU A 201 -3.51 7.17 14.31
N GLY A 202 -4.50 8.06 14.37
CA GLY A 202 -4.35 9.45 14.78
C GLY A 202 -4.07 10.37 13.60
N ALA A 203 -4.58 11.60 13.66
CA ALA A 203 -4.61 12.53 12.54
C ALA A 203 -3.21 12.91 12.01
N GLU A 204 -2.23 13.08 12.89
CA GLU A 204 -0.87 13.47 12.51
C GLU A 204 -0.19 12.39 11.65
N LEU A 205 -0.14 11.15 12.12
CA LEU A 205 0.45 10.03 11.39
C LEU A 205 -0.32 9.74 10.10
N TRP A 206 -1.66 9.84 10.15
CA TRP A 206 -2.51 9.70 8.97
C TRP A 206 -2.12 10.71 7.89
N GLN A 207 -2.06 11.99 8.24
CA GLN A 207 -1.72 13.05 7.31
C GLN A 207 -0.29 12.89 6.78
N GLU A 208 0.68 12.62 7.65
CA GLU A 208 2.08 12.41 7.27
C GLU A 208 2.23 11.30 6.23
N ALA A 209 1.61 10.13 6.47
CA ALA A 209 1.73 8.99 5.58
C ALA A 209 1.03 9.18 4.22
N HIS A 210 -0.10 9.91 4.18
CA HIS A 210 -0.93 10.05 2.99
C HIS A 210 -0.68 11.33 2.18
N ASN A 211 -0.01 12.33 2.75
CA ASN A 211 0.28 13.60 2.07
C ASN A 211 0.86 13.42 0.66
N PRO A 212 1.84 12.52 0.41
CA PRO A 212 2.40 12.34 -0.93
C PRO A 212 1.38 11.89 -1.97
N ILE A 213 0.46 10.98 -1.63
CA ILE A 213 -0.57 10.52 -2.57
C ILE A 213 -1.70 11.55 -2.70
N PHE A 214 -2.09 12.26 -1.65
CA PHE A 214 -3.13 13.29 -1.74
C PHE A 214 -2.72 14.49 -2.60
N ASN A 215 -1.43 14.80 -2.65
CA ASN A 215 -0.91 15.90 -3.46
C ASN A 215 -0.63 15.52 -4.93
N ILE A 216 -0.79 14.25 -5.33
CA ILE A 216 -0.33 13.78 -6.64
C ILE A 216 -1.09 14.42 -7.81
N LEU A 217 -2.42 14.60 -7.67
CA LEU A 217 -3.25 15.22 -8.70
C LEU A 217 -2.92 16.70 -8.87
N GLU A 218 -2.63 17.39 -7.77
CA GLU A 218 -2.20 18.78 -7.80
C GLU A 218 -0.84 18.91 -8.50
N GLN A 219 0.12 18.04 -8.18
CA GLN A 219 1.42 18.01 -8.84
C GLN A 219 1.31 17.73 -10.34
N MET A 220 0.43 16.83 -10.74
CA MET A 220 0.14 16.55 -12.14
C MET A 220 -0.46 17.78 -12.85
N ALA A 221 -1.46 18.43 -12.24
CA ALA A 221 -2.11 19.61 -12.80
C ALA A 221 -1.13 20.80 -12.94
N LYS A 222 -0.23 20.97 -11.96
CA LYS A 222 0.84 21.98 -11.97
C LYS A 222 2.05 21.58 -12.83
N LYS A 223 2.08 20.37 -13.40
CA LYS A 223 3.21 19.81 -14.16
C LYS A 223 4.52 19.80 -13.38
N THR A 224 4.47 19.52 -12.09
CA THR A 224 5.63 19.46 -11.19
C THR A 224 6.11 18.04 -10.92
N LEU A 225 5.47 17.02 -11.52
CA LEU A 225 5.94 15.64 -11.46
C LEU A 225 7.28 15.50 -12.22
N PRO A 226 8.28 14.78 -11.68
CA PRO A 226 9.52 14.55 -12.39
C PRO A 226 9.28 13.73 -13.65
N VAL A 227 10.05 14.00 -14.71
CA VAL A 227 9.98 13.23 -15.95
C VAL A 227 10.65 11.87 -15.74
N PRO A 228 9.93 10.75 -15.91
CA PRO A 228 10.49 9.41 -15.76
C PRO A 228 11.66 9.18 -16.74
N PRO A 229 12.80 8.63 -16.30
CA PRO A 229 13.88 8.24 -17.21
C PRO A 229 13.42 7.21 -18.27
N PRO A 230 14.02 7.16 -19.47
CA PRO A 230 13.58 6.26 -20.56
C PRO A 230 13.51 4.77 -20.16
N GLU A 231 14.50 4.31 -19.40
CA GLU A 231 14.54 2.94 -18.87
C GLU A 231 13.31 2.67 -17.99
N PHE A 232 12.98 3.61 -17.11
CA PHE A 232 11.83 3.51 -16.23
C PHE A 232 10.49 3.65 -16.96
N GLN A 233 10.40 4.48 -18.02
CA GLN A 233 9.22 4.53 -18.90
C GLN A 233 8.90 3.16 -19.50
N THR A 234 9.92 2.37 -19.85
CA THR A 234 9.73 0.99 -20.35
C THR A 234 9.09 0.09 -19.29
N HIS A 235 9.53 0.21 -18.03
CA HIS A 235 8.89 -0.50 -16.91
C HIS A 235 7.44 -0.05 -16.68
N MET A 236 7.17 1.26 -16.81
CA MET A 236 5.82 1.81 -16.72
C MET A 236 4.90 1.24 -17.81
N LEU A 237 5.36 1.20 -19.07
CA LEU A 237 4.64 0.61 -20.19
C LEU A 237 4.35 -0.88 -19.97
N LEU A 238 5.33 -1.64 -19.44
CA LEU A 238 5.15 -3.05 -19.09
C LEU A 238 4.11 -3.23 -17.96
N ARG A 239 4.04 -2.31 -16.99
CA ARG A 239 3.03 -2.37 -15.94
C ARG A 239 1.63 -2.07 -16.49
N ILE A 240 1.52 -1.11 -17.38
CA ILE A 240 0.26 -0.73 -18.06
C ILE A 240 -0.23 -1.89 -18.94
N SER A 241 0.65 -2.56 -19.68
CA SER A 241 0.28 -3.69 -20.55
C SER A 241 -0.29 -4.87 -19.76
N LYS A 242 0.19 -5.08 -18.52
CA LYS A 242 -0.28 -6.10 -17.58
C LYS A 242 -1.60 -5.75 -16.86
N ILE A 243 -2.12 -4.53 -17.01
CA ILE A 243 -3.49 -4.25 -16.55
C ILE A 243 -4.39 -5.15 -17.41
N PRO A 244 -5.25 -6.00 -16.81
CA PRO A 244 -6.15 -6.86 -17.57
C PRO A 244 -7.08 -5.99 -18.42
#